data_AF-A0A3Q1IQD4-F1
#
_entry.id   AF-A0A3Q1IQD4-F1
#
_cell.length_a   1.000
_cell.length_b   1.000
_cell.length_c   1.000
_cell.angle_alpha   90.00
_cell.angle_beta   90.00
_cell.angle_gamma   90.00
#
_symmetry.space_group_name_H-M   'P 1'
#
loop_
_entity.id
_entity.type
_entity.pdbx_description
1 polymer ?
#
loop_
_entity_poly.entity_id
_entity_poly.type
_entity_poly.pdbx_seq_one_letter_code
_entity_poly.pdbx_strand_id
1 'polypeptide(L)'
;MTRTAMTWLHVISLLVLCVRNSASSFLPDSKELRKLLSSYQGETEQNSTSNTAGSRSRRAILWSDREEILQLHNKLRGSVYPTASDMEYMVWDDELERSATHWAEQCQWDHGPKDLLMSIGQNLAVHMGRYRSPAYHVQAWYDEVKDYTYPYPDECNPWCPEHCTGPMCTHYTQLVWATTNRVGCAVHVCPTMDVWGEIWQNAVYLVCNYSPKGNWIGMAPYQHGRPCSQCPPSYGGGCRNNLCYKDSQRSETEDMNEVEKPQVPLPPRTTARPAPKPKPSAPKKPVSRPSGPKTITPRTSPSKTPTNTFLAQNIKCETRLRDKCKGATCNRSGYVHEFQYNCPANCLNKKGKVWGTLYYDVQSSICRAAIHFGVIDNNGGTVNVIRMDKTPFFVRSTKNGIESLSKYKPGNPFMVSKVEEISVDCYTTVAEICPFKNPSSYCPRFFCPSNCKAEPSYWSPVFGNNIYTDSSSICKAAIHAGAVSDGGWVDVLPLDKKKSYVGVLKNGIQSERYCLVFWGSLHAHRVS
;
A
#
# COMPACT_ATOMS: atom_id res chain seq x y z
N MET A 1 40.03 39.22 49.47
CA MET A 1 38.66 39.67 49.76
C MET A 1 37.97 40.07 48.46
N THR A 2 36.76 39.55 48.26
CA THR A 2 35.74 39.92 47.26
C THR A 2 35.86 39.41 45.81
N ARG A 3 34.72 38.88 45.36
CA ARG A 3 34.24 38.69 43.97
C ARG A 3 34.73 37.48 43.14
N THR A 4 34.46 36.26 43.60
CA THR A 4 34.27 35.11 42.67
C THR A 4 33.24 34.07 43.13
N ALA A 5 32.71 34.16 44.35
CA ALA A 5 31.79 33.13 44.88
C ALA A 5 30.28 33.42 44.66
N MET A 6 29.91 34.56 44.06
CA MET A 6 28.50 34.99 43.99
C MET A 6 27.82 34.79 42.61
N THR A 7 28.55 34.35 41.58
CA THR A 7 27.96 34.13 40.24
C THR A 7 27.55 32.68 39.98
N TRP A 8 28.01 31.72 40.78
CA TRP A 8 27.64 30.30 40.61
C TRP A 8 26.31 29.90 41.29
N LEU A 9 25.87 30.64 42.31
CA LEU A 9 24.62 30.34 43.02
C LEU A 9 23.36 30.85 42.29
N HIS A 10 23.50 31.88 41.43
CA HIS A 10 22.37 32.39 40.65
C HIS A 10 22.07 31.56 39.39
N VAL A 11 23.08 30.90 38.80
CA VAL A 11 22.89 30.04 37.62
C VAL A 11 22.20 28.72 38.00
N ILE A 12 22.50 28.19 39.19
CA ILE A 12 21.86 26.95 39.69
C ILE A 12 20.41 27.22 40.13
N SER A 13 20.11 28.41 40.67
CA SER A 13 18.74 28.76 41.07
C SER A 13 17.80 29.02 39.87
N LEU A 14 18.32 29.55 38.76
CA LEU A 14 17.57 29.72 37.51
C LEU A 14 17.36 28.39 36.74
N LEU A 15 18.27 27.42 36.86
CA LEU A 15 18.09 26.08 36.30
C LEU A 15 17.09 25.22 37.10
N VAL A 16 16.92 25.48 38.40
CA VAL A 16 15.95 24.77 39.25
C VAL A 16 14.53 25.35 39.14
N LEU A 17 14.37 26.59 38.65
CA LEU A 17 13.06 27.22 38.44
C LEU A 17 12.44 26.98 37.06
N CYS A 18 13.19 26.44 36.08
CA CYS A 18 12.65 26.05 34.77
C CYS A 18 12.10 24.61 34.70
N VAL A 19 12.20 23.82 35.78
CA VAL A 19 11.64 22.45 35.84
C VAL A 19 10.25 22.41 36.50
N ARG A 20 9.64 23.57 36.80
CA ARG A 20 8.33 23.65 37.47
C ARG A 20 7.17 24.23 36.66
N ASN A 21 7.34 24.42 35.36
CA ASN A 21 6.22 24.81 34.49
C ASN A 21 6.25 24.05 33.15
N SER A 22 6.02 22.75 33.23
CA SER A 22 5.44 22.00 32.11
C SER A 22 4.18 21.36 32.65
N ALA A 23 3.10 22.14 32.65
CA ALA A 23 1.77 21.62 32.90
C ALA A 23 1.53 20.49 31.88
N SER A 24 1.43 19.30 32.44
CA SER A 24 0.78 18.14 31.85
C SER A 24 -0.56 18.55 31.24
N SER A 25 -0.87 18.02 30.05
CA SER A 25 -2.18 17.79 29.39
C SER A 25 -1.89 17.91 27.89
N PHE A 26 -1.83 16.85 27.09
CA PHE A 26 -2.92 15.95 26.77
C PHE A 26 -2.41 14.52 26.56
N LEU A 27 -2.43 13.72 27.63
CA LEU A 27 -2.68 12.29 27.48
C LEU A 27 -4.19 12.11 27.62
N PRO A 28 -4.87 11.30 26.78
CA PRO A 28 -6.27 10.99 27.00
C PRO A 28 -6.38 10.19 28.31
N ASP A 29 -6.79 10.91 29.36
CA ASP A 29 -7.04 10.38 30.70
C ASP A 29 -8.28 9.48 30.67
N SER A 30 -8.09 8.21 30.29
CA SER A 30 -9.14 7.21 30.27
C SER A 30 -9.27 6.59 31.65
N LYS A 31 -10.44 6.76 32.27
CA LYS A 31 -10.81 6.15 33.56
C LYS A 31 -10.71 4.62 33.51
N GLU A 32 -10.87 4.05 32.32
CA GLU A 32 -10.76 2.62 32.04
C GLU A 32 -9.31 2.12 32.14
N LEU A 33 -8.31 2.93 31.73
CA LEU A 33 -6.89 2.60 31.88
C LEU A 33 -6.47 2.57 33.35
N ARG A 34 -6.93 3.55 34.14
CA ARG A 34 -6.69 3.57 35.59
C ARG A 34 -7.36 2.38 36.27
N LYS A 35 -8.56 2.01 35.83
CA LYS A 35 -9.28 0.84 36.35
C LYS A 35 -8.52 -0.47 36.08
N LEU A 36 -8.01 -0.64 34.85
CA LEU A 36 -7.14 -1.77 34.45
C LEU A 36 -5.83 -1.82 35.25
N LEU A 37 -5.19 -0.67 35.49
CA LEU A 37 -3.95 -0.61 36.27
C LEU A 37 -4.18 -0.80 37.78
N SER A 38 -5.33 -0.36 38.30
CA SER A 38 -5.67 -0.43 39.73
C SER A 38 -5.99 -1.83 40.24
N SER A 39 -6.49 -2.74 39.38
CA SER A 39 -6.78 -4.12 39.78
C SER A 39 -5.53 -4.89 40.21
N TYR A 40 -4.34 -4.46 39.76
CA TYR A 40 -3.07 -5.09 40.10
C TYR A 40 -2.42 -4.58 41.39
N GLN A 41 -2.80 -3.42 41.90
CA GLN A 41 -2.30 -2.96 43.20
C GLN A 41 -2.86 -3.79 44.37
N GLY A 42 -4.05 -4.38 44.21
CA GLY A 42 -4.71 -5.21 45.24
C GLY A 42 -4.16 -6.64 45.39
N GLU A 43 -3.54 -7.22 44.36
CA GLU A 43 -3.06 -8.61 44.41
C GLU A 43 -1.64 -8.75 44.99
N THR A 44 -0.89 -7.64 45.06
CA THR A 44 0.49 -7.59 45.55
C THR A 44 0.63 -7.80 47.06
N GLU A 45 -0.42 -7.61 47.86
CA GLU A 45 -0.35 -7.75 49.32
C GLU A 45 -0.69 -9.15 49.84
N GLN A 46 -1.33 -10.02 49.04
CA GLN A 46 -1.77 -11.34 49.50
C GLN A 46 -0.85 -12.52 49.14
N ASN A 47 0.09 -12.35 48.20
CA ASN A 47 0.97 -13.45 47.77
C ASN A 47 2.36 -13.48 48.45
N SER A 48 2.55 -12.72 49.53
CA SER A 48 3.81 -12.70 50.29
C SER A 48 3.93 -13.81 51.35
N THR A 49 2.97 -14.73 51.47
CA THR A 49 2.91 -15.74 52.54
C THR A 49 2.63 -17.17 52.07
N SER A 50 3.19 -17.61 50.94
CA SER A 50 3.28 -19.05 50.65
C SER A 50 4.63 -19.44 50.06
N ASN A 51 5.50 -19.92 50.95
CA ASN A 51 6.77 -20.57 50.64
C ASN A 51 6.49 -22.00 50.16
N THR A 52 6.53 -22.21 48.84
CA THR A 52 6.88 -23.51 48.26
C THR A 52 7.91 -23.31 47.17
N ALA A 53 9.15 -23.65 47.49
CA ALA A 53 10.28 -23.69 46.57
C ALA A 53 10.09 -24.87 45.59
N GLY A 54 9.65 -24.56 44.37
CA GLY A 54 9.57 -25.49 43.25
C GLY A 54 9.70 -24.74 41.93
N SER A 55 10.82 -24.96 41.23
CA SER A 55 11.06 -24.66 39.80
C SER A 55 10.43 -23.37 39.23
N ARG A 56 11.01 -22.20 39.55
CA ARG A 56 10.64 -20.90 38.94
C ARG A 56 11.34 -20.64 37.58
N SER A 57 11.59 -21.67 36.78
CA SER A 57 12.37 -21.54 35.53
C SER A 57 11.52 -21.32 34.26
N ARG A 58 10.18 -21.27 34.36
CA ARG A 58 9.30 -21.10 33.18
C ARG A 58 8.12 -20.22 33.53
N ARG A 59 8.24 -18.92 33.30
CA ARG A 59 7.03 -18.07 33.26
C ARG A 59 6.53 -18.02 31.82
N ALA A 60 5.73 -19.02 31.43
CA ALA A 60 4.94 -18.91 30.21
C ALA A 60 4.05 -17.67 30.28
N ILE A 61 3.79 -17.03 29.13
CA ILE A 61 2.87 -15.90 29.09
C ILE A 61 1.47 -16.37 29.51
N LEU A 62 0.87 -15.68 30.48
CA LEU A 62 -0.47 -16.04 30.94
C LEU A 62 -1.52 -15.60 29.93
N TRP A 63 -2.67 -16.26 29.91
CA TRP A 63 -3.79 -15.84 29.06
C TRP A 63 -4.22 -14.38 29.35
N SER A 64 -4.18 -13.96 30.61
CA SER A 64 -4.43 -12.58 31.03
C SER A 64 -3.42 -11.60 30.43
N ASP A 65 -2.13 -11.98 30.42
CA ASP A 65 -1.05 -11.15 29.87
C ASP A 65 -1.20 -11.01 28.34
N ARG A 66 -1.59 -12.09 27.65
CA ARG A 66 -1.91 -12.08 26.22
C ARG A 66 -3.01 -11.07 25.89
N GLU A 67 -4.11 -11.12 26.64
CA GLU A 67 -5.24 -10.22 26.42
C GLU A 67 -4.85 -8.77 26.71
N GLU A 68 -4.10 -8.53 27.78
CA GLU A 68 -3.61 -7.19 28.14
C GLU A 68 -2.70 -6.60 27.04
N ILE A 69 -1.74 -7.41 26.54
CA ILE A 69 -0.86 -7.00 25.44
C ILE A 69 -1.69 -6.66 24.20
N LEU A 70 -2.63 -7.54 23.80
CA LEU A 70 -3.42 -7.34 22.59
C LEU A 70 -4.34 -6.12 22.68
N GLN A 71 -5.01 -5.95 23.82
CA GLN A 71 -5.86 -4.79 24.08
C GLN A 71 -5.05 -3.50 24.06
N LEU A 72 -3.88 -3.49 24.69
CA LEU A 72 -3.01 -2.31 24.71
C LEU A 72 -2.51 -1.97 23.30
N HIS A 73 -2.06 -2.96 22.52
CA HIS A 73 -1.66 -2.74 21.11
C HIS A 73 -2.78 -2.07 20.31
N ASN A 74 -3.99 -2.65 20.33
CA ASN A 74 -5.11 -2.10 19.57
C ASN A 74 -5.54 -0.71 20.08
N LYS A 75 -5.53 -0.49 21.40
CA LYS A 75 -5.83 0.82 21.97
C LYS A 75 -4.86 1.90 21.49
N LEU A 76 -3.56 1.60 21.53
CA LEU A 76 -2.49 2.52 21.11
C LEU A 76 -2.55 2.79 19.60
N ARG A 77 -2.74 1.73 18.79
CA ARG A 77 -2.92 1.83 17.33
C ARG A 77 -4.10 2.71 16.93
N GLY A 78 -5.23 2.62 17.65
CA GLY A 78 -6.41 3.46 17.42
C GLY A 78 -6.29 4.90 17.91
N SER A 79 -5.19 5.24 18.61
CA SER A 79 -4.97 6.54 19.26
C SER A 79 -3.76 7.31 18.71
N VAL A 80 -3.20 6.87 17.58
CA VAL A 80 -2.02 7.50 16.98
C VAL A 80 -2.30 8.92 16.48
N TYR A 81 -1.26 9.75 16.50
CA TYR A 81 -1.25 11.06 15.87
C TYR A 81 -0.01 11.20 14.97
N PRO A 82 -0.14 11.69 13.73
CA PRO A 82 -1.40 12.04 13.05
C PRO A 82 -2.30 10.80 12.83
N THR A 83 -3.59 11.01 12.56
CA THR A 83 -4.54 9.88 12.52
C THR A 83 -4.28 8.97 11.32
N ALA A 84 -4.39 7.66 11.52
CA ALA A 84 -4.21 6.65 10.49
C ALA A 84 -5.53 6.31 9.77
N SER A 85 -5.51 6.23 8.45
CA SER A 85 -6.67 5.90 7.61
C SER A 85 -6.83 4.41 7.31
N ASP A 86 -5.77 3.62 7.46
CA ASP A 86 -5.67 2.22 7.05
C ASP A 86 -5.24 1.26 8.18
N MET A 87 -5.31 1.70 9.44
CA MET A 87 -4.82 0.94 10.60
C MET A 87 -5.62 -0.36 10.83
N GLU A 88 -5.00 -1.53 10.60
CA GLU A 88 -5.66 -2.81 10.77
C GLU A 88 -5.82 -3.21 12.24
N TYR A 89 -6.95 -3.84 12.59
CA TYR A 89 -7.14 -4.46 13.89
C TYR A 89 -6.19 -5.66 14.06
N MET A 90 -5.45 -5.66 15.16
CA MET A 90 -4.49 -6.70 15.49
C MET A 90 -5.16 -7.85 16.23
N VAL A 91 -4.82 -9.08 15.87
CA VAL A 91 -5.23 -10.32 16.55
C VAL A 91 -4.01 -11.06 17.09
N TRP A 92 -4.23 -11.92 18.08
CA TRP A 92 -3.17 -12.80 18.57
C TRP A 92 -2.92 -13.96 17.62
N ASP A 93 -1.66 -14.36 17.48
CA ASP A 93 -1.23 -15.48 16.63
C ASP A 93 -0.35 -16.46 17.43
N ASP A 94 -0.88 -17.67 17.62
CA ASP A 94 -0.22 -18.70 18.43
C ASP A 94 1.07 -19.24 17.78
N GLU A 95 1.25 -19.13 16.46
CA GLU A 95 2.50 -19.49 15.80
C GLU A 95 3.61 -18.47 16.09
N LEU A 96 3.26 -17.18 16.07
CA LEU A 96 4.18 -16.11 16.46
C LEU A 96 4.61 -16.23 17.92
N GLU A 97 3.68 -16.58 18.82
CA GLU A 97 3.95 -16.84 20.24
C GLU A 97 4.90 -18.04 20.43
N ARG A 98 4.66 -19.15 19.73
CA ARG A 98 5.55 -20.32 19.78
C ARG A 98 6.96 -19.97 19.32
N SER A 99 7.07 -19.21 18.24
CA SER A 99 8.36 -18.73 17.75
C SER A 99 9.04 -17.76 18.73
N ALA A 100 8.27 -16.85 19.36
CA ALA A 100 8.80 -15.93 20.36
C ALA A 100 9.30 -16.69 21.61
N THR A 101 8.59 -17.73 22.02
CA THR A 101 8.98 -18.60 23.14
C THR A 101 10.32 -19.26 22.86
N HIS A 102 10.46 -19.87 21.68
CA HIS A 102 11.71 -20.53 21.29
C HIS A 102 12.90 -19.56 21.31
N TRP A 103 12.71 -18.31 20.88
CA TRP A 103 13.76 -17.29 20.90
C TRP A 103 14.07 -16.79 22.31
N ALA A 104 13.04 -16.52 23.13
CA ALA A 104 13.21 -16.05 24.51
C ALA A 104 13.98 -17.06 25.38
N GLU A 105 13.80 -18.36 25.12
CA GLU A 105 14.53 -19.45 25.79
C GLU A 105 16.02 -19.51 25.44
N GLN A 106 16.47 -18.86 24.36
CA GLN A 106 17.90 -18.81 24.02
C GLN A 106 18.70 -17.90 24.95
N CYS A 107 18.01 -17.02 25.70
CA CYS A 107 18.64 -16.05 26.59
C CYS A 107 19.77 -15.25 25.95
N GLN A 108 19.53 -14.86 24.69
CA GLN A 108 20.41 -14.01 23.91
C GLN A 108 19.72 -12.66 23.71
N TRP A 109 20.39 -11.58 24.15
CA TRP A 109 19.96 -10.20 23.90
C TRP A 109 20.29 -9.78 22.47
N ASP A 110 19.59 -10.36 21.51
CA ASP A 110 19.70 -10.06 20.09
C ASP A 110 18.38 -10.40 19.39
N HIS A 111 18.17 -9.86 18.19
CA HIS A 111 17.03 -10.24 17.38
C HIS A 111 17.23 -11.62 16.74
N GLY A 112 16.16 -12.42 16.66
CA GLY A 112 16.23 -13.70 15.95
C GLY A 112 14.98 -14.58 16.03
N PRO A 113 15.05 -15.79 15.44
CA PRO A 113 16.18 -16.30 14.66
C PRO A 113 16.28 -15.58 13.29
N LYS A 114 17.50 -15.43 12.77
CA LYS A 114 17.81 -14.54 11.63
C LYS A 114 17.03 -14.85 10.35
N ASP A 115 16.69 -16.11 10.13
CA ASP A 115 15.90 -16.59 9.00
C ASP A 115 14.43 -16.14 9.06
N LEU A 116 13.86 -15.97 10.26
CA LEU A 116 12.50 -15.49 10.44
C LEU A 116 12.39 -13.97 10.34
N LEU A 117 13.41 -13.23 10.80
CA LEU A 117 13.40 -11.75 10.89
C LEU A 117 13.16 -11.00 9.58
N MET A 118 13.26 -11.65 8.42
CA MET A 118 12.89 -11.01 7.14
C MET A 118 11.39 -11.08 6.83
N SER A 119 10.68 -12.00 7.47
CA SER A 119 9.24 -12.23 7.26
C SER A 119 8.37 -11.70 8.40
N ILE A 120 8.95 -11.60 9.60
CA ILE A 120 8.28 -11.08 10.79
C ILE A 120 9.00 -9.84 11.33
N GLY A 121 8.23 -9.00 12.03
CA GLY A 121 8.78 -7.98 12.92
C GLY A 121 9.09 -8.59 14.28
N GLN A 122 9.95 -7.95 15.06
CA GLN A 122 10.25 -8.38 16.42
C GLN A 122 10.61 -7.18 17.30
N ASN A 123 9.92 -7.03 18.43
CA ASN A 123 10.32 -6.11 19.48
C ASN A 123 10.80 -6.90 20.69
N LEU A 124 11.85 -6.40 21.33
CA LEU A 124 12.51 -7.02 22.47
C LEU A 124 12.47 -6.07 23.65
N ALA A 125 12.30 -6.62 24.85
CA ALA A 125 12.44 -5.86 26.08
C ALA A 125 13.05 -6.72 27.17
N VAL A 126 13.90 -6.11 28.00
CA VAL A 126 14.53 -6.78 29.12
C VAL A 126 14.47 -5.89 30.35
N HIS A 127 14.23 -6.50 31.52
CA HIS A 127 14.40 -5.83 32.80
C HIS A 127 14.96 -6.77 33.86
N MET A 128 15.52 -6.20 34.92
CA MET A 128 15.96 -6.89 36.13
C MET A 128 15.29 -6.24 37.35
N GLY A 129 15.11 -7.01 38.42
CA GLY A 129 14.67 -6.50 39.72
C GLY A 129 13.15 -6.56 39.89
N ARG A 130 12.52 -5.39 40.11
CA ARG A 130 11.07 -5.33 40.39
C ARG A 130 10.27 -5.85 39.21
N TYR A 131 9.20 -6.60 39.52
CA TYR A 131 8.28 -7.10 38.51
C TYR A 131 7.67 -5.96 37.68
N ARG A 132 7.69 -6.14 36.36
CA ARG A 132 6.97 -5.32 35.37
C ARG A 132 6.07 -6.24 34.54
N SER A 133 4.83 -5.82 34.32
CA SER A 133 3.93 -6.58 33.44
C SER A 133 4.43 -6.55 31.99
N PRO A 134 4.07 -7.52 31.13
CA PRO A 134 4.38 -7.44 29.71
C PRO A 134 3.84 -6.15 29.06
N ALA A 135 2.65 -5.70 29.47
CA ALA A 135 2.04 -4.45 29.00
C ALA A 135 2.87 -3.21 29.36
N TYR A 136 3.60 -3.20 30.47
CA TYR A 136 4.54 -2.11 30.81
C TYR A 136 5.60 -1.92 29.69
N HIS A 137 6.11 -3.01 29.12
CA HIS A 137 7.10 -2.94 28.05
C HIS A 137 6.48 -2.51 26.72
N VAL A 138 5.25 -2.94 26.43
CA VAL A 138 4.48 -2.47 25.26
C VAL A 138 4.27 -0.96 25.33
N GLN A 139 3.94 -0.43 26.51
CA GLN A 139 3.85 1.02 26.72
C GLN A 139 5.22 1.69 26.54
N ALA A 140 6.29 1.13 27.09
CA ALA A 140 7.64 1.67 26.92
C ALA A 140 8.09 1.72 25.45
N TRP A 141 7.73 0.71 24.63
CA TRP A 141 7.93 0.75 23.18
C TRP A 141 7.11 1.85 22.52
N TYR A 142 5.86 2.05 22.95
CA TYR A 142 5.03 3.13 22.41
C TYR A 142 5.54 4.52 22.78
N ASP A 143 6.09 4.69 23.97
CA ASP A 143 6.57 5.98 24.48
C ASP A 143 7.72 6.57 23.66
N GLU A 144 8.35 5.80 22.76
CA GLU A 144 9.25 6.30 21.73
C GLU A 144 8.58 7.29 20.77
N VAL A 145 7.24 7.33 20.72
CA VAL A 145 6.46 8.32 19.96
C VAL A 145 6.86 9.77 20.28
N LYS A 146 7.33 10.04 21.51
CA LYS A 146 7.79 11.37 21.92
C LYS A 146 9.02 11.85 21.14
N ASP A 147 9.79 10.91 20.60
CA ASP A 147 11.04 11.11 19.88
C ASP A 147 10.87 10.86 18.36
N TYR A 148 9.69 10.41 17.94
CA TYR A 148 9.36 10.08 16.56
C TYR A 148 8.58 11.22 15.89
N THR A 149 8.96 11.58 14.67
CA THR A 149 8.17 12.48 13.82
C THR A 149 7.63 11.72 12.61
N TYR A 150 6.31 11.83 12.39
CA TYR A 150 5.65 11.17 11.26
C TYR A 150 6.05 11.83 9.93
N PRO A 151 6.52 11.06 8.92
CA PRO A 151 6.87 11.59 7.61
C PRO A 151 5.62 11.77 6.75
N TYR A 152 5.32 13.01 6.36
CA TYR A 152 4.17 13.27 5.48
C TYR A 152 4.48 12.90 4.01
N PRO A 153 3.44 12.62 3.19
CA PRO A 153 3.64 12.17 1.81
C PRO A 153 4.51 13.09 0.94
N ASP A 154 4.50 14.39 1.20
CA ASP A 154 5.30 15.40 0.51
C ASP A 154 6.80 15.32 0.85
N GLU A 155 7.15 14.72 2.00
CA GLU A 155 8.54 14.46 2.41
C GLU A 155 9.06 13.13 1.85
N CYS A 156 8.18 12.24 1.40
CA CYS A 156 8.53 10.93 0.87
C CYS A 156 8.90 10.99 -0.62
N ASN A 157 10.19 11.02 -0.97
CA ASN A 157 10.64 11.01 -2.36
C ASN A 157 12.06 10.44 -2.56
N PRO A 158 12.24 9.22 -3.12
CA PRO A 158 11.24 8.16 -3.32
C PRO A 158 10.97 7.36 -2.02
N TRP A 159 11.72 7.68 -0.96
CA TRP A 159 11.65 7.06 0.35
C TRP A 159 11.22 8.10 1.38
N CYS A 160 10.43 7.69 2.36
CA CYS A 160 10.12 8.52 3.52
C CYS A 160 11.35 8.65 4.43
N PRO A 161 11.67 9.86 4.91
CA PRO A 161 12.75 10.05 5.87
C PRO A 161 12.40 9.40 7.21
N GLU A 162 13.40 8.84 7.87
CA GLU A 162 13.26 8.36 9.25
C GLU A 162 13.65 9.50 10.20
N HIS A 163 12.67 10.04 10.92
CA HIS A 163 12.87 11.11 11.89
C HIS A 163 12.73 10.56 13.31
N CYS A 164 13.87 10.23 13.91
CA CYS A 164 13.99 9.82 15.30
C CYS A 164 15.02 10.70 16.02
N THR A 165 14.60 11.42 17.04
CA THR A 165 15.49 12.26 17.87
C THR A 165 16.03 11.52 19.10
N GLY A 166 15.42 10.38 19.43
CA GLY A 166 15.76 9.54 20.56
C GLY A 166 16.74 8.41 20.20
N PRO A 167 17.11 7.58 21.17
CA PRO A 167 17.99 6.43 20.94
C PRO A 167 17.33 5.33 20.10
N MET A 168 15.99 5.29 20.07
CA MET A 168 15.22 4.28 19.35
C MET A 168 13.79 4.79 19.09
N CYS A 169 13.28 4.55 17.89
CA CYS A 169 11.87 4.77 17.52
C CYS A 169 11.23 3.56 16.83
N THR A 170 12.03 2.53 16.56
CA THR A 170 11.60 1.41 15.71
C THR A 170 10.64 0.47 16.43
N HIS A 171 10.65 0.43 17.76
CA HIS A 171 9.67 -0.37 18.51
C HIS A 171 8.28 0.26 18.40
N TYR A 172 8.20 1.59 18.54
CA TYR A 172 6.97 2.34 18.31
C TYR A 172 6.44 2.12 16.89
N THR A 173 7.26 2.34 15.86
CA THR A 173 6.79 2.23 14.47
C THR A 173 6.32 0.82 14.11
N GLN A 174 6.92 -0.23 14.68
CA GLN A 174 6.43 -1.60 14.51
C GLN A 174 5.07 -1.81 15.20
N LEU A 175 4.90 -1.29 16.42
CA LEU A 175 3.65 -1.40 17.18
C LEU A 175 2.49 -0.74 16.41
N VAL A 176 2.74 0.42 15.80
CA VAL A 176 1.75 1.18 15.03
C VAL A 176 1.78 0.92 13.52
N TRP A 177 2.40 -0.17 13.06
CA TRP A 177 2.46 -0.47 11.63
C TRP A 177 1.07 -0.90 11.10
N ALA A 178 0.48 -0.14 10.19
CA ALA A 178 -0.92 -0.29 9.76
C ALA A 178 -1.25 -1.72 9.32
N THR A 179 -0.40 -2.31 8.48
CA THR A 179 -0.63 -3.64 7.90
C THR A 179 -0.26 -4.80 8.82
N THR A 180 0.46 -4.55 9.92
CA THR A 180 0.77 -5.58 10.92
C THR A 180 -0.49 -5.86 11.74
N ASN A 181 -1.14 -6.99 11.47
CA ASN A 181 -2.42 -7.36 12.09
C ASN A 181 -2.34 -8.62 12.96
N ARG A 182 -1.14 -9.17 13.19
CA ARG A 182 -0.90 -10.33 14.06
C ARG A 182 0.26 -10.08 14.99
N VAL A 183 0.11 -10.49 16.25
CA VAL A 183 1.18 -10.47 17.26
C VAL A 183 1.17 -11.76 18.07
N GLY A 184 2.35 -12.22 18.47
CA GLY A 184 2.49 -13.28 19.48
C GLY A 184 3.75 -13.03 20.29
N CYS A 185 3.64 -13.10 21.62
CA CYS A 185 4.72 -12.75 22.53
C CYS A 185 5.04 -13.85 23.53
N ALA A 186 6.25 -13.86 24.05
CA ALA A 186 6.69 -14.76 25.11
C ALA A 186 7.56 -14.03 26.13
N VAL A 187 7.42 -14.45 27.39
CA VAL A 187 8.28 -14.02 28.49
C VAL A 187 9.15 -15.20 28.91
N HIS A 188 10.43 -14.94 29.18
CA HIS A 188 11.34 -15.91 29.75
C HIS A 188 12.21 -15.27 30.82
N VAL A 189 12.53 -16.02 31.88
CA VAL A 189 13.45 -15.56 32.92
C VAL A 189 14.78 -16.23 32.68
N CYS A 190 15.75 -15.44 32.21
CA CYS A 190 17.10 -15.88 31.91
C CYS A 190 17.95 -15.86 33.18
N PRO A 191 18.48 -17.02 33.63
CA PRO A 191 19.35 -17.07 34.80
C PRO A 191 20.55 -16.13 34.65
N THR A 192 21.15 -16.13 33.46
CA THR A 192 22.25 -15.26 33.05
C THR A 192 22.03 -14.79 31.62
N MET A 193 22.16 -13.49 31.36
CA MET A 193 22.07 -12.93 30.01
C MET A 193 23.04 -11.77 29.88
N ASP A 194 23.82 -11.73 28.79
CA ASP A 194 24.62 -10.56 28.44
C ASP A 194 23.71 -9.50 27.80
N VAL A 195 23.59 -8.36 28.46
CA VAL A 195 22.80 -7.22 28.02
C VAL A 195 23.74 -6.04 27.88
N TRP A 196 24.06 -5.67 26.63
CA TRP A 196 24.97 -4.55 26.30
C TRP A 196 26.38 -4.66 26.93
N GLY A 197 26.91 -5.88 27.07
CA GLY A 197 28.23 -6.13 27.65
C GLY A 197 28.23 -6.32 29.16
N GLU A 198 27.06 -6.29 29.80
CA GLU A 198 26.89 -6.55 31.23
C GLU A 198 26.12 -7.85 31.46
N ILE A 199 26.63 -8.71 32.36
CA ILE A 199 25.94 -9.96 32.70
C ILE A 199 24.85 -9.67 33.72
N TRP A 200 23.60 -9.77 33.29
CA TRP A 200 22.42 -9.63 34.13
C TRP A 200 21.99 -10.99 34.69
N GLN A 201 21.66 -11.02 35.98
CA GLN A 201 21.19 -12.21 36.67
C GLN A 201 19.66 -12.20 36.77
N ASN A 202 19.01 -13.33 36.48
CA ASN A 202 17.55 -13.46 36.48
C ASN A 202 16.86 -12.37 35.63
N ALA A 203 17.40 -12.08 34.45
CA ALA A 203 16.85 -11.09 33.53
C ALA A 203 15.49 -11.59 33.00
N VAL A 204 14.48 -10.75 33.08
CA VAL A 204 13.17 -11.04 32.49
C VAL A 204 13.15 -10.51 31.06
N TYR A 205 13.06 -11.42 30.10
CA TYR A 205 13.14 -11.16 28.67
C TYR A 205 11.77 -11.33 28.03
N LEU A 206 11.26 -10.28 27.38
CA LEU A 206 10.04 -10.27 26.58
C LEU A 206 10.40 -10.20 25.09
N VAL A 207 9.87 -11.15 24.32
CA VAL A 207 9.97 -11.18 22.86
C VAL A 207 8.56 -11.08 22.30
N CYS A 208 8.29 -10.12 21.42
CA CYS A 208 7.03 -10.02 20.67
C CYS A 208 7.32 -10.09 19.18
N ASN A 209 6.73 -11.06 18.50
CA ASN A 209 6.82 -11.24 17.05
C ASN A 209 5.57 -10.69 16.37
N TYR A 210 5.75 -10.08 15.20
CA TYR A 210 4.72 -9.35 14.47
C TYR A 210 4.60 -9.86 13.03
N SER A 211 3.38 -10.01 12.53
CA SER A 211 3.14 -10.40 11.13
C SER A 211 1.96 -9.63 10.51
N PRO A 212 2.06 -9.23 9.24
CA PRO A 212 3.29 -9.08 8.46
C PRO A 212 4.32 -8.16 9.13
N LYS A 213 5.60 -8.30 8.76
CA LYS A 213 6.69 -7.44 9.22
C LYS A 213 6.40 -5.96 8.93
N GLY A 214 6.66 -5.09 9.92
CA GLY A 214 6.66 -3.64 9.77
C GLY A 214 8.07 -3.06 9.55
N ASN A 215 8.21 -1.76 9.75
CA ASN A 215 9.48 -1.02 9.62
C ASN A 215 10.18 -1.25 8.28
N TRP A 216 9.41 -1.19 7.19
CA TRP A 216 9.97 -1.22 5.86
C TRP A 216 10.77 0.07 5.62
N ILE A 217 12.03 -0.10 5.22
CA ILE A 217 12.94 1.03 4.97
C ILE A 217 12.31 1.98 3.95
N GLY A 218 12.26 3.26 4.30
CA GLY A 218 11.73 4.30 3.44
C GLY A 218 10.20 4.34 3.32
N MET A 219 9.47 3.71 4.24
CA MET A 219 8.01 3.71 4.28
C MET A 219 7.51 4.29 5.60
N ALA A 220 6.40 5.05 5.55
CA ALA A 220 5.68 5.48 6.74
C ALA A 220 4.97 4.29 7.43
N PRO A 221 4.75 4.33 8.75
CA PRO A 221 4.13 3.22 9.48
C PRO A 221 2.66 3.01 9.13
N TYR A 222 1.96 4.05 8.68
CA TYR A 222 0.55 4.02 8.29
C TYR A 222 0.27 5.17 7.32
N GLN A 223 -0.90 5.18 6.70
CA GLN A 223 -1.33 6.30 5.85
C GLN A 223 -2.09 7.34 6.65
N HIS A 224 -1.59 8.58 6.66
CA HIS A 224 -2.29 9.71 7.24
C HIS A 224 -3.66 9.93 6.58
N GLY A 225 -4.70 10.09 7.39
CA GLY A 225 -6.02 10.47 6.92
C GLY A 225 -7.11 10.23 7.97
N ARG A 226 -8.37 10.35 7.54
CA ARG A 226 -9.52 10.08 8.41
C ARG A 226 -9.50 8.60 8.82
N PRO A 227 -9.70 8.27 10.11
CA PRO A 227 -9.78 6.89 10.55
C PRO A 227 -10.69 6.02 9.70
N CYS A 228 -10.18 4.84 9.31
CA CYS A 228 -10.84 3.85 8.48
C CYS A 228 -11.21 4.27 7.05
N SER A 229 -10.78 5.44 6.55
CA SER A 229 -11.13 5.87 5.19
C SER A 229 -10.42 5.09 4.09
N GLN A 230 -9.36 4.35 4.44
CA GLN A 230 -8.55 3.54 3.51
C GLN A 230 -8.37 2.11 4.01
N CYS A 231 -9.34 1.58 4.75
CA CYS A 231 -9.29 0.18 5.16
C CYS A 231 -9.22 -0.77 3.95
N PRO A 232 -8.39 -1.82 4.00
CA PRO A 232 -8.33 -2.78 2.91
C PRO A 232 -9.71 -3.40 2.63
N PRO A 233 -10.08 -3.67 1.37
CA PRO A 233 -11.40 -4.22 1.02
C PRO A 233 -11.75 -5.52 1.77
N SER A 234 -10.74 -6.29 2.19
CA SER A 234 -10.92 -7.52 3.00
C SER A 234 -11.56 -7.28 4.38
N TYR A 235 -11.70 -6.04 4.81
CA TYR A 235 -12.39 -5.63 6.04
C TYR A 235 -13.86 -5.24 5.82
N GLY A 236 -14.34 -5.22 4.56
CA GLY A 236 -15.76 -4.99 4.26
C GLY A 236 -16.32 -3.65 4.71
N GLY A 237 -15.46 -2.65 4.95
CA GLY A 237 -15.84 -1.33 5.47
C GLY A 237 -16.04 -1.27 6.99
N GLY A 238 -15.73 -2.34 7.72
CA GLY A 238 -15.83 -2.35 9.18
C GLY A 238 -14.83 -1.40 9.84
N CYS A 239 -15.33 -0.53 10.72
CA CYS A 239 -14.53 0.41 11.48
C CYS A 239 -14.95 0.40 12.95
N ARG A 240 -14.00 0.14 13.84
CA ARG A 240 -14.25 0.17 15.29
C ARG A 240 -13.05 0.77 16.00
N ASN A 241 -13.28 1.78 16.85
CA ASN A 241 -12.23 2.44 17.62
C ASN A 241 -11.05 2.90 16.74
N ASN A 242 -11.34 3.48 15.57
CA ASN A 242 -10.37 3.93 14.56
C ASN A 242 -9.53 2.81 13.90
N LEU A 243 -9.93 1.55 14.04
CA LEU A 243 -9.26 0.40 13.43
C LEU A 243 -10.15 -0.29 12.39
N CYS A 244 -9.54 -0.79 11.33
CA CYS A 244 -10.17 -1.62 10.32
C CYS A 244 -10.52 -2.98 10.93
N TYR A 245 -11.80 -3.32 10.94
CA TYR A 245 -12.33 -4.50 11.65
C TYR A 245 -13.08 -5.43 10.68
N LYS A 246 -12.86 -6.74 10.79
CA LYS A 246 -13.59 -7.73 9.98
C LYS A 246 -14.87 -8.10 10.73
N ASP A 247 -16.03 -7.77 10.17
CA ASP A 247 -17.29 -8.23 10.75
C ASP A 247 -17.46 -9.74 10.51
N SER A 248 -17.26 -10.53 11.56
CA SER A 248 -17.51 -11.98 11.57
C SER A 248 -18.99 -12.35 11.51
N GLN A 249 -19.91 -11.37 11.53
CA GLN A 249 -21.37 -11.61 11.56
C GLN A 249 -22.10 -11.38 10.23
N ARG A 250 -21.41 -10.93 9.17
CA ARG A 250 -22.00 -11.00 7.84
C ARG A 250 -21.62 -12.35 7.23
N SER A 251 -22.29 -13.41 7.70
CA SER A 251 -22.41 -14.61 6.88
C SER A 251 -22.88 -14.16 5.50
N GLU A 252 -22.24 -14.68 4.46
CA GLU A 252 -22.71 -14.61 3.08
C GLU A 252 -24.20 -15.01 3.06
N THR A 253 -25.06 -14.02 3.17
CA THR A 253 -26.46 -14.16 2.80
C THR A 253 -26.54 -13.49 1.45
N GLU A 254 -26.88 -14.34 0.49
CA GLU A 254 -27.28 -14.01 -0.86
C GLU A 254 -28.44 -13.01 -0.82
N ASP A 255 -28.19 -11.74 -0.56
CA ASP A 255 -29.23 -10.71 -0.70
C ASP A 255 -28.66 -9.30 -0.92
N MET A 256 -27.88 -9.14 -1.99
CA MET A 256 -27.66 -7.84 -2.63
C MET A 256 -27.83 -8.02 -4.14
N ASN A 257 -29.01 -8.48 -4.54
CA ASN A 257 -29.53 -8.31 -5.89
C ASN A 257 -30.90 -7.63 -5.80
N GLU A 258 -30.92 -6.40 -5.30
CA GLU A 258 -32.02 -5.49 -5.62
C GLU A 258 -31.43 -4.20 -6.16
N VAL A 259 -31.53 -4.06 -7.48
CA VAL A 259 -31.19 -2.85 -8.21
C VAL A 259 -32.24 -1.80 -7.85
N GLU A 260 -31.82 -0.74 -7.15
CA GLU A 260 -32.63 0.46 -7.00
C GLU A 260 -32.86 1.07 -8.40
N LYS A 261 -34.09 0.94 -8.89
CA LYS A 261 -34.50 1.53 -10.17
C LYS A 261 -34.55 3.06 -10.06
N PRO A 262 -34.10 3.81 -11.08
CA PRO A 262 -34.19 5.27 -11.09
C PRO A 262 -35.63 5.76 -10.94
N GLN A 263 -35.86 6.67 -9.99
CA GLN A 263 -37.13 7.39 -9.86
C GLN A 263 -37.32 8.35 -11.06
N VAL A 264 -38.45 8.22 -11.75
CA VAL A 264 -38.88 9.14 -12.82
C VAL A 264 -39.66 10.31 -12.19
N PRO A 265 -39.46 11.57 -12.62
CA PRO A 265 -40.18 12.73 -12.08
C PRO A 265 -41.69 12.67 -12.34
N LEU A 266 -42.49 13.05 -11.33
CA LEU A 266 -43.95 13.07 -11.35
C LEU A 266 -44.52 14.24 -12.20
N PRO A 267 -45.54 14.01 -13.06
CA PRO A 267 -46.39 15.08 -13.60
C PRO A 267 -47.62 15.34 -12.73
N PRO A 268 -48.29 16.51 -12.87
CA PRO A 268 -49.25 16.99 -11.89
C PRO A 268 -50.64 16.33 -11.99
N ARG A 269 -51.28 16.30 -10.81
CA ARG A 269 -52.53 15.64 -10.43
C ARG A 269 -53.77 16.25 -11.09
N THR A 270 -54.58 15.43 -11.76
CA THR A 270 -56.03 15.71 -11.97
C THR A 270 -56.88 14.44 -11.80
N THR A 271 -58.15 14.69 -11.51
CA THR A 271 -59.12 13.88 -10.74
C THR A 271 -59.87 12.78 -11.50
N ALA A 272 -60.68 12.02 -10.77
CA ALA A 272 -61.13 10.65 -11.01
C ALA A 272 -62.39 10.40 -11.89
N ARG A 273 -62.50 9.11 -12.31
CA ARG A 273 -63.67 8.23 -12.60
C ARG A 273 -64.31 8.28 -14.02
N PRO A 274 -65.11 7.24 -14.47
CA PRO A 274 -65.17 5.78 -14.17
C PRO A 274 -65.08 4.85 -15.42
N ALA A 275 -64.92 3.54 -15.19
CA ALA A 275 -64.87 2.42 -16.18
C ALA A 275 -66.18 2.14 -16.94
N PRO A 276 -66.16 1.37 -18.07
CA PRO A 276 -66.66 -0.03 -17.98
C PRO A 276 -66.06 -1.09 -18.97
N LYS A 277 -65.90 -2.33 -18.43
CA LYS A 277 -66.25 -3.69 -18.95
C LYS A 277 -65.58 -4.32 -20.22
N PRO A 278 -65.63 -5.69 -20.37
CA PRO A 278 -64.47 -6.55 -20.71
C PRO A 278 -64.48 -7.28 -22.08
N LYS A 279 -63.29 -7.85 -22.44
CA LYS A 279 -62.90 -9.05 -23.28
C LYS A 279 -63.90 -9.60 -24.35
N PRO A 280 -63.46 -10.20 -25.50
CA PRO A 280 -62.48 -11.32 -25.52
C PRO A 280 -61.64 -11.58 -26.82
N SER A 281 -60.84 -12.66 -26.73
CA SER A 281 -60.43 -13.64 -27.78
C SER A 281 -59.22 -13.40 -28.72
N ALA A 282 -58.28 -14.35 -28.64
CA ALA A 282 -57.26 -14.72 -29.64
C ALA A 282 -57.91 -15.55 -30.79
N PRO A 283 -57.26 -15.88 -31.94
CA PRO A 283 -56.16 -16.89 -31.99
C PRO A 283 -55.11 -16.83 -33.15
N LYS A 284 -53.97 -17.50 -32.90
CA LYS A 284 -53.13 -18.39 -33.76
C LYS A 284 -52.45 -17.93 -35.09
N LYS A 285 -51.10 -18.05 -35.07
CA LYS A 285 -50.08 -18.56 -36.05
C LYS A 285 -50.59 -19.28 -37.33
N PRO A 286 -49.83 -19.32 -38.47
CA PRO A 286 -48.56 -20.10 -38.62
C PRO A 286 -47.47 -19.46 -39.53
N VAL A 287 -46.17 -19.62 -39.21
CA VAL A 287 -45.15 -20.56 -39.77
C VAL A 287 -44.91 -20.48 -41.29
N SER A 288 -43.69 -20.08 -41.67
CA SER A 288 -42.98 -20.65 -42.84
C SER A 288 -41.47 -20.34 -42.80
N ARG A 289 -40.65 -21.40 -42.95
CA ARG A 289 -39.21 -21.41 -43.26
C ARG A 289 -39.05 -22.10 -44.61
N PRO A 290 -38.09 -21.70 -45.45
CA PRO A 290 -37.19 -22.68 -46.09
C PRO A 290 -35.72 -22.20 -46.06
N SER A 291 -34.74 -22.97 -45.56
CA SER A 291 -33.84 -23.92 -46.28
C SER A 291 -33.03 -23.28 -47.43
N GLY A 292 -31.72 -23.14 -47.24
CA GLY A 292 -30.74 -22.62 -48.22
C GLY A 292 -30.10 -23.70 -49.11
N PRO A 293 -28.97 -23.39 -49.79
CA PRO A 293 -27.90 -24.38 -49.97
C PRO A 293 -26.44 -23.85 -49.86
N LYS A 294 -25.62 -24.69 -49.19
CA LYS A 294 -24.20 -25.12 -49.40
C LYS A 294 -23.58 -24.83 -50.80
N THR A 295 -22.29 -24.63 -51.09
CA THR A 295 -20.94 -24.62 -50.45
C THR A 295 -19.97 -24.04 -51.52
N ILE A 296 -18.79 -23.50 -51.17
CA ILE A 296 -17.46 -23.77 -51.79
C ILE A 296 -16.40 -22.86 -51.12
N THR A 297 -15.38 -23.49 -50.54
CA THR A 297 -14.14 -22.89 -50.01
C THR A 297 -13.18 -22.46 -51.11
N PRO A 298 -12.29 -21.48 -50.84
CA PRO A 298 -10.86 -21.80 -50.99
C PRO A 298 -9.99 -21.37 -49.79
N ARG A 299 -8.92 -22.16 -49.59
CA ARG A 299 -7.78 -21.94 -48.71
C ARG A 299 -7.09 -20.59 -48.97
N THR A 300 -6.73 -19.87 -47.92
CA THR A 300 -5.54 -18.99 -47.93
C THR A 300 -4.96 -18.83 -46.52
N SER A 301 -3.63 -18.86 -46.48
CA SER A 301 -2.72 -18.85 -45.32
C SER A 301 -2.77 -17.53 -44.53
N PRO A 302 -2.15 -17.45 -43.33
CA PRO A 302 -2.58 -16.56 -42.26
C PRO A 302 -2.22 -15.09 -42.53
N SER A 303 -3.25 -14.24 -42.51
CA SER A 303 -3.10 -12.78 -42.48
C SER A 303 -2.42 -12.36 -41.18
N LYS A 304 -1.31 -11.62 -41.31
CA LYS A 304 -0.63 -10.92 -40.23
C LYS A 304 -1.60 -9.90 -39.63
N THR A 305 -2.05 -10.16 -38.41
CA THR A 305 -2.84 -9.22 -37.61
C THR A 305 -2.01 -7.95 -37.34
N PRO A 306 -2.59 -6.73 -37.45
CA PRO A 306 -1.86 -5.49 -37.27
C PRO A 306 -1.31 -5.36 -35.84
N THR A 307 -0.10 -4.84 -35.74
CA THR A 307 0.58 -4.46 -34.50
C THR A 307 -0.29 -3.46 -33.73
N ASN A 308 -0.88 -3.92 -32.63
CA ASN A 308 -1.61 -3.07 -31.69
C ASN A 308 -0.64 -2.08 -31.03
N THR A 309 -0.81 -0.80 -31.33
CA THR A 309 -0.08 0.33 -30.76
C THR A 309 -0.72 0.76 -29.44
N PHE A 310 -0.59 -0.06 -28.40
CA PHE A 310 -0.88 0.34 -27.01
C PHE A 310 0.43 0.25 -26.22
N LEU A 311 0.76 1.29 -25.45
CA LEU A 311 1.87 1.25 -24.48
C LEU A 311 1.63 0.15 -23.43
N ALA A 312 0.37 -0.08 -23.04
CA ALA A 312 -0.04 -1.25 -22.26
C ALA A 312 -0.22 -2.50 -23.13
N GLN A 313 0.58 -3.54 -22.87
CA GLN A 313 0.48 -4.79 -23.62
C GLN A 313 -0.61 -5.70 -23.04
N ASN A 314 -1.52 -6.19 -23.89
CA ASN A 314 -2.49 -7.20 -23.49
C ASN A 314 -1.80 -8.54 -23.19
N ILE A 315 -2.09 -9.13 -22.03
CA ILE A 315 -1.49 -10.38 -21.57
C ILE A 315 -2.54 -11.41 -21.16
N LYS A 316 -2.14 -12.67 -21.06
CA LYS A 316 -2.97 -13.75 -20.48
C LYS A 316 -2.75 -13.83 -18.97
N CYS A 317 -3.70 -14.35 -18.21
CA CYS A 317 -3.58 -14.53 -16.76
C CYS A 317 -2.32 -15.30 -16.35
N GLU A 318 -1.87 -16.27 -17.15
CA GLU A 318 -0.72 -17.12 -16.83
C GLU A 318 0.62 -16.48 -17.24
N THR A 319 0.59 -15.32 -17.89
CA THR A 319 1.78 -14.64 -18.41
C THR A 319 2.72 -14.27 -17.27
N ARG A 320 3.95 -14.77 -17.34
CA ARG A 320 5.01 -14.43 -16.38
C ARG A 320 5.79 -13.24 -16.87
N LEU A 321 6.33 -12.45 -15.95
CA LEU A 321 7.17 -11.31 -16.35
C LEU A 321 8.39 -11.77 -17.17
N ARG A 322 8.99 -12.92 -16.82
CA ARG A 322 10.08 -13.54 -17.57
C ARG A 322 9.73 -13.81 -19.04
N ASP A 323 8.46 -14.10 -19.35
CA ASP A 323 8.05 -14.44 -20.71
C ASP A 323 7.96 -13.20 -21.60
N LYS A 324 7.62 -12.05 -21.01
CA LYS A 324 7.54 -10.75 -21.68
C LYS A 324 8.88 -10.02 -21.72
N CYS A 325 9.76 -10.32 -20.78
CA CYS A 325 11.02 -9.63 -20.61
C CYS A 325 12.20 -10.48 -21.12
N LYS A 326 12.42 -10.48 -22.45
CA LYS A 326 13.55 -11.17 -23.09
C LYS A 326 14.37 -10.20 -23.95
N GLY A 327 15.69 -10.17 -23.76
CA GLY A 327 16.64 -9.45 -24.63
C GLY A 327 17.03 -8.02 -24.17
N ALA A 328 17.52 -7.23 -25.13
CA ALA A 328 18.14 -5.91 -24.89
C ALA A 328 17.19 -4.84 -24.30
N THR A 329 15.87 -4.99 -24.50
CA THR A 329 14.82 -4.14 -23.91
C THR A 329 14.69 -4.29 -22.39
N CYS A 330 15.30 -5.32 -21.79
CA CYS A 330 15.17 -5.64 -20.37
C CYS A 330 16.46 -5.50 -19.56
N ASN A 331 17.58 -5.24 -20.23
CA ASN A 331 18.93 -5.25 -19.63
C ASN A 331 19.70 -3.94 -19.89
N ARG A 332 19.03 -2.87 -20.35
CA ARG A 332 19.70 -1.58 -20.50
C ARG A 332 19.88 -0.95 -19.11
N SER A 333 21.09 -1.08 -18.58
CA SER A 333 21.51 -0.41 -17.34
C SER A 333 21.31 1.11 -17.48
N GLY A 334 20.72 1.75 -16.47
CA GLY A 334 20.51 3.21 -16.40
C GLY A 334 19.08 3.74 -16.62
N TYR A 335 18.08 2.87 -16.79
CA TYR A 335 16.66 3.26 -16.89
C TYR A 335 15.80 2.45 -15.91
N VAL A 336 14.86 3.09 -15.21
CA VAL A 336 13.81 2.40 -14.45
C VAL A 336 12.87 1.76 -15.48
N HIS A 337 12.87 0.43 -15.55
CA HIS A 337 12.05 -0.31 -16.53
C HIS A 337 10.67 -0.56 -15.96
N GLU A 338 9.79 0.40 -16.19
CA GLU A 338 8.38 0.37 -15.82
C GLU A 338 7.54 -0.02 -17.03
N PHE A 339 6.75 -1.10 -16.91
CA PHE A 339 5.98 -1.70 -18.00
C PHE A 339 4.50 -1.76 -17.65
N GLN A 340 3.64 -1.22 -18.52
CA GLN A 340 2.20 -1.38 -18.40
C GLN A 340 1.71 -2.68 -19.06
N TYR A 341 0.83 -3.40 -18.37
CA TYR A 341 0.16 -4.59 -18.91
C TYR A 341 -1.34 -4.56 -18.62
N ASN A 342 -2.13 -5.01 -19.59
CA ASN A 342 -3.56 -5.19 -19.41
C ASN A 342 -3.89 -6.64 -19.07
N CYS A 343 -4.41 -6.83 -17.87
CA CYS A 343 -4.84 -8.10 -17.35
C CYS A 343 -6.33 -8.35 -17.64
N PRO A 344 -6.69 -9.53 -18.17
CA PRO A 344 -8.08 -9.90 -18.39
C PRO A 344 -8.76 -10.25 -17.07
N ALA A 345 -10.09 -10.31 -17.09
CA ALA A 345 -10.88 -10.79 -15.95
C ALA A 345 -10.64 -12.29 -15.67
N ASN A 346 -11.04 -12.73 -14.48
CA ASN A 346 -11.06 -14.12 -14.04
C ASN A 346 -9.67 -14.78 -13.93
N CYS A 347 -8.68 -14.02 -13.45
CA CYS A 347 -7.32 -14.52 -13.22
C CYS A 347 -7.10 -15.18 -11.86
N LEU A 348 -8.01 -15.01 -10.88
CA LEU A 348 -7.84 -15.48 -9.49
C LEU A 348 -7.48 -16.98 -9.41
N ASN A 349 -8.27 -17.82 -10.11
CA ASN A 349 -8.19 -19.28 -10.05
C ASN A 349 -7.37 -19.91 -11.19
N LYS A 350 -6.61 -19.11 -11.96
CA LYS A 350 -5.83 -19.60 -13.11
C LYS A 350 -4.49 -20.21 -12.68
N LYS A 351 -3.92 -21.11 -13.48
CA LYS A 351 -2.72 -21.94 -13.13
C LYS A 351 -1.38 -21.19 -12.97
N GLY A 352 -1.37 -19.85 -12.88
CA GLY A 352 -0.17 -19.03 -12.75
C GLY A 352 0.39 -18.95 -11.32
N LYS A 353 1.56 -19.51 -11.04
CA LYS A 353 2.19 -19.37 -9.71
C LYS A 353 2.50 -17.90 -9.40
N VAL A 354 2.39 -17.53 -8.13
CA VAL A 354 2.85 -16.24 -7.60
C VAL A 354 3.90 -16.56 -6.55
N TRP A 355 5.07 -15.94 -6.63
CA TRP A 355 6.17 -16.13 -5.68
C TRP A 355 6.51 -14.77 -5.08
N GLY A 356 6.33 -14.58 -3.78
CA GLY A 356 6.52 -13.27 -3.13
C GLY A 356 5.22 -12.58 -2.72
N THR A 357 5.36 -11.47 -2.00
CA THR A 357 4.23 -10.73 -1.36
C THR A 357 4.20 -9.25 -1.72
N LEU A 358 5.37 -8.63 -1.85
CA LEU A 358 5.58 -7.23 -2.21
C LEU A 358 6.44 -7.18 -3.47
N TYR A 359 7.58 -7.85 -3.39
CA TYR A 359 8.42 -8.20 -4.52
C TYR A 359 8.05 -9.58 -5.02
N TYR A 360 7.74 -9.69 -6.30
CA TYR A 360 7.37 -10.93 -6.95
C TYR A 360 8.47 -11.45 -7.85
N ASP A 361 8.78 -12.74 -7.82
CA ASP A 361 9.81 -13.30 -8.72
C ASP A 361 9.32 -13.17 -10.15
N VAL A 362 10.21 -12.87 -11.10
CA VAL A 362 9.88 -12.81 -12.54
C VAL A 362 9.19 -14.08 -13.10
N GLN A 363 9.25 -15.22 -12.41
CA GLN A 363 8.49 -16.44 -12.72
C GLN A 363 7.01 -16.37 -12.31
N SER A 364 6.60 -15.34 -11.59
CA SER A 364 5.23 -15.11 -11.15
C SER A 364 4.37 -14.60 -12.29
N SER A 365 3.09 -15.00 -12.29
CA SER A 365 2.08 -14.39 -13.14
C SER A 365 1.91 -12.91 -12.76
N ILE A 366 1.96 -12.02 -13.76
CA ILE A 366 1.80 -10.57 -13.54
C ILE A 366 0.41 -10.28 -12.99
N CYS A 367 -0.64 -10.80 -13.63
CA CYS A 367 -2.02 -10.53 -13.24
C CYS A 367 -2.38 -11.12 -11.88
N ARG A 368 -1.89 -12.32 -11.57
CA ARG A 368 -2.12 -12.92 -10.25
C ARG A 368 -1.30 -12.22 -9.17
N ALA A 369 -0.09 -11.74 -9.46
CA ALA A 369 0.66 -10.89 -8.54
C ALA A 369 -0.05 -9.55 -8.29
N ALA A 370 -0.64 -8.95 -9.33
CA ALA A 370 -1.41 -7.71 -9.23
C ALA A 370 -2.67 -7.87 -8.36
N ILE A 371 -3.42 -8.96 -8.55
CA ILE A 371 -4.56 -9.31 -7.69
C ILE A 371 -4.07 -9.57 -6.25
N HIS A 372 -3.04 -10.39 -6.09
CA HIS A 372 -2.46 -10.69 -4.79
C HIS A 372 -2.04 -9.43 -4.03
N PHE A 373 -1.41 -8.45 -4.71
CA PHE A 373 -1.03 -7.18 -4.09
C PHE A 373 -2.24 -6.27 -3.81
N GLY A 374 -3.31 -6.39 -4.61
CA GLY A 374 -4.52 -5.58 -4.49
C GLY A 374 -4.58 -4.38 -5.42
N VAL A 375 -3.76 -4.39 -6.49
CA VAL A 375 -3.75 -3.32 -7.50
C VAL A 375 -4.93 -3.41 -8.44
N ILE A 376 -5.31 -4.64 -8.79
CA ILE A 376 -6.50 -4.96 -9.58
C ILE A 376 -7.31 -6.02 -8.85
N ASP A 377 -8.61 -6.11 -9.14
CA ASP A 377 -9.48 -7.19 -8.67
C ASP A 377 -9.57 -8.30 -9.73
N ASN A 378 -10.49 -9.26 -9.53
CA ASN A 378 -10.71 -10.34 -10.49
C ASN A 378 -11.46 -9.90 -11.77
N ASN A 379 -11.86 -8.63 -11.90
CA ASN A 379 -12.39 -8.07 -13.15
C ASN A 379 -11.28 -7.69 -14.13
N GLY A 380 -10.02 -7.73 -13.70
CA GLY A 380 -8.87 -7.36 -14.51
C GLY A 380 -8.62 -5.85 -14.50
N GLY A 381 -7.79 -5.37 -15.42
CA GLY A 381 -7.41 -3.97 -15.48
C GLY A 381 -5.96 -3.77 -15.89
N THR A 382 -5.55 -2.50 -15.96
CA THR A 382 -4.18 -2.12 -16.28
C THR A 382 -3.34 -2.13 -15.01
N VAL A 383 -2.22 -2.83 -15.06
CA VAL A 383 -1.24 -2.89 -13.97
C VAL A 383 0.09 -2.36 -14.46
N ASN A 384 0.74 -1.61 -13.59
CA ASN A 384 2.08 -1.15 -13.81
C ASN A 384 3.10 -2.08 -13.13
N VAL A 385 4.21 -2.36 -13.81
CA VAL A 385 5.21 -3.34 -13.37
C VAL A 385 6.59 -2.71 -13.36
N ILE A 386 7.18 -2.61 -12.18
CA ILE A 386 8.51 -2.02 -11.97
C ILE A 386 9.50 -3.15 -11.70
N ARG A 387 10.55 -3.24 -12.50
CA ARG A 387 11.66 -4.16 -12.22
C ARG A 387 12.59 -3.58 -11.17
N MET A 388 13.03 -4.46 -10.27
CA MET A 388 13.92 -4.08 -9.17
C MET A 388 15.20 -4.91 -9.24
N ASP A 389 16.20 -4.47 -8.47
CA ASP A 389 17.46 -5.20 -8.30
C ASP A 389 17.24 -6.54 -7.62
N LYS A 390 18.22 -7.42 -7.76
CA LYS A 390 18.14 -8.81 -7.31
C LYS A 390 17.82 -8.89 -5.81
N THR A 391 16.76 -9.61 -5.46
CA THR A 391 16.41 -9.89 -4.06
C THR A 391 16.91 -11.28 -3.66
N PRO A 392 17.39 -11.49 -2.43
CA PRO A 392 17.93 -12.78 -2.00
C PRO A 392 16.86 -13.88 -1.91
N PHE A 393 15.58 -13.54 -1.70
CA PHE A 393 14.48 -14.51 -1.61
C PHE A 393 13.09 -13.85 -1.74
N PHE A 394 12.06 -14.70 -1.83
CA PHE A 394 10.65 -14.32 -1.92
C PHE A 394 9.86 -14.98 -0.80
N VAL A 395 9.02 -14.20 -0.10
CA VAL A 395 8.22 -14.66 1.05
C VAL A 395 6.82 -15.05 0.60
N ARG A 396 6.24 -16.10 1.21
CA ARG A 396 4.84 -16.48 0.96
C ARG A 396 3.88 -15.60 1.76
N SER A 397 2.71 -15.35 1.21
CA SER A 397 1.57 -14.80 1.93
C SER A 397 0.28 -15.18 1.23
N THR A 398 -0.84 -15.03 1.94
CA THR A 398 -2.17 -15.10 1.33
C THR A 398 -2.80 -13.74 1.36
N LYS A 399 -3.03 -13.14 0.19
CA LYS A 399 -3.67 -11.83 0.03
C LYS A 399 -4.66 -11.87 -1.14
N ASN A 400 -5.80 -11.21 -0.97
CA ASN A 400 -6.85 -11.06 -2.00
C ASN A 400 -7.24 -12.37 -2.70
N GLY A 401 -7.40 -13.45 -1.92
CA GLY A 401 -7.78 -14.77 -2.44
C GLY A 401 -6.69 -15.53 -3.20
N ILE A 402 -5.45 -15.04 -3.21
CA ILE A 402 -4.30 -15.70 -3.81
C ILE A 402 -3.31 -16.05 -2.72
N GLU A 403 -2.86 -17.30 -2.69
CA GLU A 403 -1.69 -17.73 -1.92
C GLU A 403 -0.45 -17.68 -2.81
N SER A 404 0.58 -16.97 -2.35
CA SER A 404 1.89 -16.94 -2.98
C SER A 404 2.85 -17.97 -2.37
N LEU A 405 3.93 -18.24 -3.09
CA LEU A 405 4.94 -19.24 -2.73
C LEU A 405 6.23 -18.58 -2.27
N SER A 406 6.94 -19.23 -1.35
CA SER A 406 8.26 -18.82 -0.91
C SER A 406 9.35 -19.37 -1.83
N LYS A 407 10.39 -18.58 -2.09
CA LYS A 407 11.57 -19.00 -2.85
C LYS A 407 12.84 -18.52 -2.18
N TYR A 408 13.57 -19.43 -1.55
CA TYR A 408 14.80 -19.17 -0.78
C TYR A 408 16.07 -19.14 -1.66
N LYS A 409 15.98 -18.54 -2.85
CA LYS A 409 17.11 -18.38 -3.77
C LYS A 409 17.08 -17.00 -4.39
N PRO A 410 18.25 -16.36 -4.60
CA PRO A 410 18.31 -15.06 -5.23
C PRO A 410 17.63 -15.07 -6.60
N GLY A 411 16.76 -14.10 -6.83
CA GLY A 411 16.01 -13.97 -8.07
C GLY A 411 15.84 -12.51 -8.46
N ASN A 412 15.36 -12.30 -9.67
CA ASN A 412 15.04 -10.96 -10.16
C ASN A 412 13.59 -10.66 -9.78
N PRO A 413 13.33 -9.68 -8.90
CA PRO A 413 12.00 -9.29 -8.51
C PRO A 413 11.37 -8.29 -9.47
N PHE A 414 10.06 -8.17 -9.37
CA PHE A 414 9.30 -7.03 -9.83
C PHE A 414 8.26 -6.63 -8.79
N MET A 415 7.87 -5.36 -8.81
CA MET A 415 6.77 -4.81 -8.05
C MET A 415 5.62 -4.48 -9.00
N VAL A 416 4.40 -4.49 -8.46
CA VAL A 416 3.19 -4.08 -9.18
C VAL A 416 2.60 -2.85 -8.50
N SER A 417 2.18 -1.87 -9.30
CA SER A 417 1.53 -0.64 -8.83
C SER A 417 0.31 -0.31 -9.69
N LYS A 418 -0.62 0.46 -9.11
CA LYS A 418 -1.78 0.96 -9.86
C LYS A 418 -1.31 2.00 -10.86
N VAL A 419 -1.87 1.97 -12.07
CA VAL A 419 -1.65 3.06 -13.03
C VAL A 419 -2.38 4.29 -12.50
N GLU A 420 -1.64 5.37 -12.29
CA GLU A 420 -2.23 6.67 -11.97
C GLU A 420 -2.99 7.18 -13.18
N GLU A 421 -4.23 7.60 -12.97
CA GLU A 421 -5.14 8.07 -14.02
C GLU A 421 -5.53 9.51 -13.73
N ILE A 422 -5.34 10.41 -14.69
CA ILE A 422 -5.66 11.83 -14.56
C ILE A 422 -6.54 12.25 -15.74
N SER A 423 -7.64 12.95 -15.45
CA SER A 423 -8.42 13.63 -16.48
C SER A 423 -7.80 15.00 -16.75
N VAL A 424 -7.54 15.29 -18.02
CA VAL A 424 -6.88 16.52 -18.46
C VAL A 424 -7.80 17.31 -19.38
N ASP A 425 -7.52 18.59 -19.57
CA ASP A 425 -8.20 19.39 -20.58
C ASP A 425 -7.45 19.33 -21.93
N CYS A 426 -7.99 19.99 -22.95
CA CYS A 426 -7.40 20.02 -24.28
C CYS A 426 -6.11 20.86 -24.37
N TYR A 427 -5.77 21.62 -23.35
CA TYR A 427 -4.64 22.55 -23.34
C TYR A 427 -3.44 22.00 -22.57
N THR A 428 -3.70 21.08 -21.64
CA THR A 428 -2.74 20.42 -20.77
C THR A 428 -1.57 19.83 -21.57
N THR A 429 -0.35 20.13 -21.11
CA THR A 429 0.89 19.67 -21.75
C THR A 429 1.67 18.70 -20.88
N VAL A 430 2.59 17.92 -21.48
CA VAL A 430 3.44 16.98 -20.72
C VAL A 430 4.38 17.75 -19.79
N ALA A 431 4.85 18.93 -20.20
CA ALA A 431 5.72 19.77 -19.39
C ALA A 431 5.10 20.19 -18.04
N GLU A 432 3.77 20.32 -17.98
CA GLU A 432 3.04 20.74 -16.78
C GLU A 432 2.88 19.60 -15.76
N ILE A 433 2.47 18.41 -16.22
CA ILE A 433 2.11 17.30 -15.32
C ILE A 433 3.28 16.34 -15.09
N CYS A 434 4.11 16.12 -16.12
CA CYS A 434 5.12 15.07 -16.11
C CYS A 434 6.40 15.56 -16.80
N PRO A 435 7.09 16.56 -16.22
CA PRO A 435 8.36 17.01 -16.76
C PRO A 435 9.37 15.86 -16.74
N PHE A 436 10.18 15.75 -17.80
CA PHE A 436 11.22 14.74 -17.89
C PHE A 436 12.24 14.90 -16.76
N LYS A 437 12.40 13.87 -15.92
CA LYS A 437 13.49 13.73 -14.95
C LYS A 437 14.40 12.56 -15.34
N ASN A 438 15.69 12.66 -15.06
CA ASN A 438 16.66 11.58 -15.31
C ASN A 438 17.04 10.92 -13.97
N PRO A 439 16.93 9.58 -13.80
CA PRO A 439 16.45 8.60 -14.77
C PRO A 439 14.95 8.74 -15.04
N SER A 440 14.56 8.54 -16.31
CA SER A 440 13.24 8.79 -16.94
C SER A 440 12.05 8.94 -15.98
N SER A 441 11.32 10.07 -16.06
CA SER A 441 10.00 10.19 -15.44
C SER A 441 8.95 9.45 -16.27
N TYR A 442 8.06 8.76 -15.58
CA TYR A 442 6.90 8.10 -16.14
C TYR A 442 5.67 8.98 -15.91
N CYS A 443 4.77 9.05 -16.90
CA CYS A 443 3.59 9.89 -16.81
C CYS A 443 2.35 9.08 -16.43
N PRO A 444 1.41 9.70 -15.70
CA PRO A 444 0.10 9.10 -15.48
C PRO A 444 -0.61 8.90 -16.81
N ARG A 445 -1.60 8.01 -16.81
CA ARG A 445 -2.48 7.78 -17.95
C ARG A 445 -3.49 8.92 -18.02
N PHE A 446 -3.62 9.51 -19.20
CA PHE A 446 -4.43 10.72 -19.38
C PHE A 446 -5.78 10.39 -20.01
N PHE A 447 -6.87 10.87 -19.42
CA PHE A 447 -8.18 10.86 -20.07
C PHE A 447 -8.40 12.18 -20.80
N CYS A 448 -8.51 12.10 -22.12
CA CYS A 448 -8.77 13.24 -22.97
C CYS A 448 -10.26 13.45 -23.22
N PRO A 449 -10.80 14.66 -23.05
CA PRO A 449 -12.18 14.97 -23.38
C PRO A 449 -12.38 14.96 -24.90
N SER A 450 -13.63 14.85 -25.32
CA SER A 450 -14.03 15.00 -26.72
C SER A 450 -13.83 16.45 -27.18
N ASN A 451 -13.78 16.64 -28.50
CA ASN A 451 -13.72 17.92 -29.20
C ASN A 451 -12.39 18.70 -29.08
N CYS A 452 -11.31 18.11 -28.54
CA CYS A 452 -9.98 18.75 -28.52
C CYS A 452 -9.40 19.04 -29.91
N LYS A 453 -9.94 18.41 -30.96
CA LYS A 453 -9.56 18.70 -32.35
C LYS A 453 -10.02 20.09 -32.82
N ALA A 454 -11.16 20.56 -32.34
CA ALA A 454 -11.73 21.86 -32.72
C ALA A 454 -11.04 23.03 -32.01
N GLU A 455 -10.31 22.77 -30.93
CA GLU A 455 -9.62 23.79 -30.17
C GLU A 455 -8.57 24.52 -31.02
N PRO A 456 -8.49 25.87 -30.95
CA PRO A 456 -7.49 26.64 -31.67
C PRO A 456 -6.05 26.21 -31.35
N SER A 457 -5.21 26.14 -32.38
CA SER A 457 -3.79 25.73 -32.23
C SER A 457 -2.96 26.67 -31.36
N TYR A 458 -3.42 27.92 -31.17
CA TYR A 458 -2.79 28.85 -30.22
C TYR A 458 -2.92 28.38 -28.76
N TRP A 459 -4.07 27.83 -28.36
CA TRP A 459 -4.29 27.32 -27.00
C TRP A 459 -3.92 25.84 -26.85
N SER A 460 -3.94 25.08 -27.94
CA SER A 460 -3.59 23.66 -27.96
C SER A 460 -2.55 23.39 -29.06
N PRO A 461 -1.29 23.80 -28.85
CA PRO A 461 -0.26 23.65 -29.86
C PRO A 461 0.18 22.18 -29.99
N VAL A 462 0.60 21.79 -31.18
CA VAL A 462 1.18 20.46 -31.44
C VAL A 462 2.45 20.64 -32.26
N PHE A 463 3.59 20.26 -31.71
CA PHE A 463 4.89 20.36 -32.37
C PHE A 463 5.48 18.97 -32.58
N GLY A 464 5.73 18.60 -33.83
CA GLY A 464 6.30 17.29 -34.18
C GLY A 464 5.32 16.29 -34.81
N ASN A 465 5.80 15.05 -34.99
CA ASN A 465 5.08 14.00 -35.70
C ASN A 465 5.50 12.62 -35.19
N ASN A 466 4.55 11.84 -34.65
CA ASN A 466 4.75 10.59 -33.89
C ASN A 466 5.62 10.76 -32.63
N ILE A 467 6.49 11.76 -32.62
CA ILE A 467 7.30 12.23 -31.52
C ILE A 467 7.02 13.73 -31.40
N TYR A 468 6.56 14.14 -30.23
CA TYR A 468 6.13 15.51 -29.95
C TYR A 468 7.03 16.18 -28.92
N THR A 469 6.99 17.50 -28.87
CA THR A 469 7.57 18.26 -27.75
C THR A 469 6.69 18.09 -26.51
N ASP A 470 7.30 18.19 -25.34
CA ASP A 470 6.59 18.24 -24.05
C ASP A 470 5.66 19.44 -23.89
N SER A 471 5.90 20.52 -24.65
CA SER A 471 5.02 21.68 -24.76
C SER A 471 3.79 21.48 -25.67
N SER A 472 3.65 20.30 -26.30
CA SER A 472 2.47 19.99 -27.10
C SER A 472 1.30 19.59 -26.21
N SER A 473 0.07 19.97 -26.59
CA SER A 473 -1.16 19.47 -25.96
C SER A 473 -1.22 17.96 -26.07
N ILE A 474 -1.38 17.28 -24.94
CA ILE A 474 -1.41 15.81 -24.85
C ILE A 474 -2.52 15.25 -25.76
N CYS A 475 -3.73 15.76 -25.58
CA CYS A 475 -4.92 15.25 -26.25
C CYS A 475 -4.91 15.53 -27.74
N LYS A 476 -4.51 16.73 -28.14
CA LYS A 476 -4.47 17.09 -29.56
C LYS A 476 -3.31 16.41 -30.28
N ALA A 477 -2.16 16.23 -29.63
CA ALA A 477 -1.06 15.43 -30.16
C ALA A 477 -1.46 13.95 -30.32
N ALA A 478 -2.25 13.39 -29.39
CA ALA A 478 -2.76 12.03 -29.49
C ALA A 478 -3.73 11.85 -30.66
N ILE A 479 -4.62 12.82 -30.90
CA ILE A 479 -5.49 12.83 -32.10
C ILE A 479 -4.64 12.95 -33.37
N HIS A 480 -3.67 13.86 -33.39
CA HIS A 480 -2.74 14.02 -34.52
C HIS A 480 -1.96 12.72 -34.81
N ALA A 481 -1.52 12.01 -33.76
CA ALA A 481 -0.85 10.72 -33.88
C ALA A 481 -1.78 9.63 -34.44
N GLY A 482 -3.07 9.75 -34.18
CA GLY A 482 -4.09 8.73 -34.45
C GLY A 482 -4.21 7.72 -33.33
N ALA A 483 -3.74 8.06 -32.13
CA ALA A 483 -3.87 7.22 -30.93
C ALA A 483 -5.31 7.23 -30.39
N VAL A 484 -6.01 8.36 -30.55
CA VAL A 484 -7.44 8.52 -30.25
C VAL A 484 -8.13 9.28 -31.37
N SER A 485 -9.42 9.03 -31.59
CA SER A 485 -10.19 9.70 -32.65
C SER A 485 -10.87 10.99 -32.18
N ASP A 486 -11.49 10.95 -31.00
CA ASP A 486 -12.19 12.09 -30.39
C ASP A 486 -12.39 11.85 -28.88
N GLY A 487 -11.33 12.12 -28.11
CA GLY A 487 -11.26 11.80 -26.69
C GLY A 487 -10.99 10.32 -26.39
N GLY A 488 -10.68 10.02 -25.13
CA GLY A 488 -10.31 8.70 -24.65
C GLY A 488 -8.97 8.67 -23.91
N TRP A 489 -8.55 7.46 -23.54
CA TRP A 489 -7.33 7.24 -22.76
C TRP A 489 -6.08 7.30 -23.63
N VAL A 490 -5.09 8.04 -23.15
CA VAL A 490 -3.80 8.27 -23.81
C VAL A 490 -2.67 7.92 -22.83
N ASP A 491 -1.77 7.07 -23.30
CA ASP A 491 -0.51 6.79 -22.62
C ASP A 491 0.60 7.63 -23.26
N VAL A 492 1.52 8.14 -22.45
CA VAL A 492 2.55 9.10 -22.87
C VAL A 492 3.91 8.59 -22.41
N LEU A 493 4.88 8.53 -23.32
CA LEU A 493 6.25 8.15 -23.00
C LEU A 493 7.22 9.34 -23.11
N PRO A 494 7.71 9.89 -21.99
CA PRO A 494 8.80 10.87 -22.00
C PRO A 494 10.12 10.25 -22.48
N LEU A 495 10.86 11.01 -23.27
CA LEU A 495 12.11 10.61 -23.91
C LEU A 495 13.11 11.78 -23.88
N ASP A 496 14.38 11.47 -24.16
CA ASP A 496 15.45 12.46 -24.22
C ASP A 496 15.22 13.56 -25.27
N LYS A 497 15.70 14.77 -24.97
CA LYS A 497 15.58 15.96 -25.83
C LYS A 497 16.06 15.69 -27.25
N LYS A 498 15.28 16.13 -28.25
CA LYS A 498 15.67 16.08 -29.68
C LYS A 498 15.96 17.49 -30.19
N LYS A 499 17.00 17.62 -31.03
CA LYS A 499 17.42 18.93 -31.61
C LYS A 499 16.37 19.56 -32.53
N SER A 500 15.52 18.75 -33.17
CA SER A 500 14.49 19.22 -34.10
C SER A 500 13.31 18.25 -34.23
N TYR A 501 12.13 18.83 -34.48
CA TYR A 501 10.86 18.15 -34.67
C TYR A 501 10.25 18.59 -36.01
N VAL A 502 9.68 17.63 -36.75
CA VAL A 502 9.08 17.89 -38.07
C VAL A 502 7.57 18.01 -37.90
N GLY A 503 6.99 19.12 -38.36
CA GLY A 503 5.54 19.33 -38.40
C GLY A 503 4.93 18.77 -39.68
N VAL A 504 3.74 18.17 -39.59
CA VAL A 504 2.98 17.62 -40.72
C VAL A 504 1.47 17.81 -40.52
N LEU A 505 0.69 17.75 -41.60
CA LEU A 505 -0.77 17.63 -41.50
C LEU A 505 -1.13 16.15 -41.34
N LYS A 506 -1.73 15.77 -40.21
CA LYS A 506 -2.20 14.40 -39.97
C LYS A 506 -3.50 14.40 -39.16
N ASN A 507 -4.42 13.51 -39.51
CA ASN A 507 -5.73 13.37 -38.87
C ASN A 507 -6.55 14.68 -38.74
N GLY A 508 -6.32 15.62 -39.66
CA GLY A 508 -6.98 16.93 -39.68
C GLY A 508 -6.44 17.92 -38.64
N ILE A 509 -5.24 17.70 -38.11
CA ILE A 509 -4.50 18.63 -37.25
C ILE A 509 -3.19 18.98 -37.95
N GLN A 510 -2.87 20.27 -38.07
CA GLN A 510 -1.58 20.72 -38.56
C GLN A 510 -0.62 20.83 -37.38
N SER A 511 0.44 20.02 -37.36
CA SER A 511 1.52 20.20 -36.39
C SER A 511 2.62 21.12 -36.93
N GLU A 512 3.29 21.80 -36.02
CA GLU A 512 4.34 22.77 -36.31
C GLU A 512 5.74 22.16 -36.20
N ARG A 513 6.68 22.74 -36.94
CA ARG A 513 8.10 22.39 -36.84
C ARG A 513 8.70 23.12 -35.63
N TYR A 514 9.52 22.42 -34.86
CA TYR A 514 10.25 23.02 -33.73
C TYR A 514 11.75 22.76 -33.86
N CYS A 515 12.57 23.80 -33.68
CA CYS A 515 14.03 23.74 -33.81
C CYS A 515 14.69 24.56 -32.70
N LEU A 516 15.54 23.93 -31.88
CA LEU A 516 16.16 24.52 -30.68
C LEU A 516 17.29 25.55 -30.98
N VAL A 517 17.48 25.98 -32.22
CA VAL A 517 18.71 26.69 -32.65
C VAL A 517 18.62 28.21 -32.46
N PHE A 518 17.48 28.78 -32.09
CA PHE A 518 17.35 30.23 -31.92
C PHE A 518 16.55 30.56 -30.66
N TRP A 519 17.22 31.28 -29.74
CA TRP A 519 16.75 31.85 -28.47
C TRP A 519 16.82 30.93 -27.23
N GLY A 520 17.35 31.51 -26.14
CA GLY A 520 17.85 30.82 -24.96
C GLY A 520 16.84 29.96 -24.20
N SER A 521 17.37 28.89 -23.61
CA SER A 521 16.83 28.09 -22.50
C SER A 521 15.32 27.79 -22.50
N LEU A 522 14.80 27.18 -23.56
CA LEU A 522 13.51 26.47 -23.51
C LEU A 522 13.74 24.96 -23.44
N HIS A 523 13.31 24.36 -22.34
CA HIS A 523 13.48 22.95 -22.02
C HIS A 523 12.45 22.12 -22.79
N ALA A 524 12.73 21.78 -24.07
CA ALA A 524 11.87 20.88 -24.82
C ALA A 524 12.33 19.43 -24.69
N HIS A 525 11.59 18.61 -23.95
CA HIS A 525 11.75 17.16 -23.87
C HIS A 525 10.86 16.43 -24.89
N ARG A 526 11.18 15.16 -25.14
CA ARG A 526 10.57 14.36 -26.21
C ARG A 526 9.43 13.53 -25.63
N VAL A 527 8.36 13.34 -26.40
CA VAL A 527 7.20 12.52 -26.04
C VAL A 527 6.84 11.59 -27.21
N SER A 528 6.60 10.30 -26.98
CA SER A 528 6.17 9.32 -28.01
C SER A 528 4.83 8.70 -27.72
#